data_AF-A0A9X3P9D6-F1
#
_entry.id   AF-A0A9X3P9D6-F1
#
_cell.length_a   1.000
_cell.length_b   1.000
_cell.length_c   1.000
_cell.angle_alpha   90.00
_cell.angle_beta   90.00
_cell.angle_gamma   90.00
#
_symmetry.space_group_name_H-M   'P 1'
#
loop_
_entity.id
_entity.type
_entity.pdbx_description
1 polymer ?
#
loop_
_entity_poly.entity_id
_entity_poly.type
_entity_poly.pdbx_seq_one_letter_code
_entity_poly.pdbx_strand_id
1 'polypeptide(L)'
;MKQLLLRVDDDLHARLTERAKREHRSVNAIANEILSVIGEKDGRSATEKVRAKAAALGMLAAPLKVAKEPTPVRDVEALRARVLDSMRGVGPIIDQIFEEDRDRLL
;
A
#
# COMPACT_ATOMS: atom_id res chain seq x y z
N MET A 1 18.22 -10.23 -20.32
CA MET A 1 16.90 -10.80 -20.69
C MET A 1 16.92 -12.29 -20.37
N LYS A 2 15.79 -12.86 -19.94
CA LYS A 2 15.66 -14.30 -19.64
C LYS A 2 14.59 -14.89 -20.57
N GLN A 3 14.79 -16.11 -21.03
CA GLN A 3 13.87 -16.81 -21.92
C GLN A 3 13.08 -17.86 -21.12
N LEU A 4 11.76 -17.90 -21.34
CA LEU A 4 10.87 -18.91 -20.78
C LEU A 4 10.44 -19.85 -21.91
N LEU A 5 10.67 -21.15 -21.74
CA LEU A 5 10.15 -22.19 -22.62
C LEU A 5 9.01 -22.90 -21.87
N LEU A 6 7.81 -22.87 -22.44
CA LEU A 6 6.61 -23.46 -21.85
C LEU A 6 6.02 -24.47 -22.82
N ARG A 7 5.57 -25.62 -22.30
CA ARG A 7 4.69 -26.53 -23.05
C ARG A 7 3.26 -26.10 -22.82
N VAL A 8 2.51 -25.90 -23.89
CA VAL A 8 1.10 -25.50 -23.86
C VAL A 8 0.29 -26.41 -24.77
N ASP A 9 -1.00 -26.52 -24.49
CA ASP A 9 -1.91 -27.25 -25.36
C ASP A 9 -2.04 -26.56 -26.73
N ASP A 10 -2.21 -27.36 -27.78
CA ASP A 10 -2.29 -26.88 -29.17
C ASP A 10 -3.41 -25.85 -29.36
N ASP A 11 -4.55 -26.05 -28.69
CA ASP A 11 -5.68 -25.12 -28.72
C ASP A 11 -5.32 -23.75 -28.15
N LEU A 12 -4.50 -23.69 -27.09
CA LEU A 12 -4.05 -22.44 -26.50
C LEU A 12 -3.09 -21.73 -27.44
N HIS A 13 -2.16 -22.47 -28.04
CA HIS A 13 -1.22 -21.94 -29.02
C HIS A 13 -1.96 -21.36 -30.25
N ALA A 14 -2.98 -22.06 -30.75
CA ALA A 14 -3.80 -21.59 -31.87
C ALA A 14 -4.52 -20.27 -31.55
N ARG A 15 -5.15 -20.16 -30.37
CA ARG A 15 -5.81 -18.90 -29.94
C ARG A 15 -4.85 -17.74 -29.81
N LEU A 16 -3.66 -17.96 -29.25
CA LEU A 16 -2.62 -16.94 -29.15
C LEU A 16 -2.13 -16.50 -30.53
N THR A 17 -1.96 -17.44 -31.44
CA THR A 17 -1.53 -17.17 -32.83
C THR A 17 -2.56 -16.34 -33.59
N GLU A 18 -3.84 -16.69 -33.51
CA GLU A 18 -4.91 -15.93 -34.17
C GLU A 18 -5.04 -14.51 -33.60
N ARG A 19 -4.87 -14.35 -32.28
CA ARG A 19 -4.82 -13.03 -31.65
C ARG A 19 -3.61 -12.21 -32.14
N ALA A 20 -2.44 -12.82 -32.20
CA ALA A 20 -1.21 -12.19 -32.68
C ALA A 20 -1.33 -11.71 -34.13
N LYS A 21 -1.94 -12.53 -35.01
CA LYS A 21 -2.24 -12.14 -36.40
C LYS A 21 -3.18 -10.93 -36.47
N ARG A 22 -4.27 -10.95 -35.70
CA ARG A 22 -5.26 -9.86 -35.66
C ARG A 22 -4.65 -8.54 -35.19
N GLU A 23 -3.72 -8.59 -34.24
CA GLU A 23 -3.08 -7.42 -33.66
C GLU A 23 -1.77 -7.03 -34.37
N HIS A 24 -1.37 -7.74 -35.43
CA HIS A 24 -0.07 -7.56 -36.12
C HIS A 24 1.15 -7.57 -35.18
N ARG A 25 1.10 -8.44 -34.16
CA ARG A 25 2.14 -8.57 -33.12
C ARG A 25 2.70 -9.99 -33.12
N SER A 26 3.86 -10.18 -32.49
CA SER A 26 4.41 -11.52 -32.28
C SER A 26 3.66 -12.25 -31.15
N VAL A 27 3.57 -13.58 -31.25
CA VAL A 27 2.98 -14.41 -30.19
C VAL A 27 3.67 -14.17 -28.84
N ASN A 28 5.00 -14.00 -28.83
CA ASN A 28 5.76 -13.68 -27.63
C ASN A 28 5.38 -12.33 -27.02
N ALA A 29 5.10 -11.31 -27.84
CA ALA A 29 4.68 -10.00 -27.33
C ALA A 29 3.32 -10.09 -26.62
N ILE A 30 2.37 -10.81 -27.22
CA ILE A 30 1.05 -11.07 -26.61
C ILE A 30 1.20 -11.91 -25.33
N ALA A 31 2.01 -12.97 -25.37
CA ALA A 31 2.22 -13.84 -24.21
C ALA A 31 2.86 -13.07 -23.04
N ASN A 32 3.87 -12.24 -23.30
CA ASN A 32 4.51 -11.43 -22.27
C ASN A 32 3.55 -10.42 -21.63
N GLU A 33 2.68 -9.79 -22.42
CA GLU A 33 1.67 -8.86 -21.91
C GLU A 33 0.64 -9.57 -21.02
N ILE A 34 0.18 -10.76 -21.41
CA ILE A 34 -0.74 -11.55 -20.59
C ILE A 34 -0.06 -11.95 -19.27
N LEU A 35 1.20 -12.39 -19.34
CA LEU A 35 1.97 -12.79 -18.16
C LEU A 35 2.28 -11.61 -17.24
N SER A 36 2.50 -10.40 -17.76
CA SER A 36 2.76 -9.22 -16.92
C SER A 36 1.54 -8.83 -16.09
N VAL A 37 0.34 -8.87 -16.68
CA VAL A 37 -0.92 -8.58 -15.97
C VAL A 37 -1.17 -9.57 -14.82
N ILE A 38 -0.78 -10.84 -15.01
CA ILE A 38 -0.91 -11.87 -13.96
C ILE A 38 0.18 -11.69 -12.90
N GLY A 39 1.41 -11.39 -13.30
CA GLY A 39 2.54 -11.17 -12.39
C GLY A 39 2.32 -10.00 -11.43
N GLU A 40 1.64 -8.94 -11.86
CA GLU A 40 1.27 -7.82 -10.97
C GLU A 40 0.27 -8.22 -9.88
N LYS A 41 -0.62 -9.19 -10.15
CA LYS A 41 -1.62 -9.68 -9.16
C LYS A 41 -1.05 -10.59 -8.09
N ASP A 42 0.07 -11.26 -8.36
CA ASP A 42 0.84 -12.00 -7.34
C ASP A 42 1.77 -11.09 -6.51
N GLY A 43 1.66 -9.77 -6.74
CA GLY A 43 2.48 -8.69 -6.19
C GLY A 43 2.44 -8.50 -4.67
N ARG A 44 1.97 -9.45 -3.85
CA ARG A 44 2.54 -9.52 -2.51
C ARG A 44 3.92 -10.14 -2.67
N SER A 45 4.94 -9.29 -2.83
CA SER A 45 6.34 -9.73 -2.77
C SER A 45 6.51 -10.66 -1.57
N ALA A 46 7.40 -11.66 -1.64
CA ALA A 46 7.63 -12.56 -0.50
C ALA A 46 7.82 -11.77 0.81
N THR A 47 8.46 -10.61 0.70
CA THR A 47 8.62 -9.58 1.73
C THR A 47 7.30 -9.02 2.26
N GLU A 48 6.33 -8.69 1.39
CA GLU A 48 4.99 -8.25 1.79
C GLU A 48 4.15 -9.35 2.41
N LYS A 49 4.27 -10.60 1.95
CA LYS A 49 3.61 -11.75 2.61
C LYS A 49 4.16 -11.95 4.03
N VAL A 50 5.48 -11.86 4.19
CA VAL A 50 6.15 -11.92 5.49
C VAL A 50 5.75 -10.73 6.37
N ARG A 51 5.70 -9.52 5.82
CA ARG A 51 5.29 -8.30 6.53
C ARG A 51 3.83 -8.38 6.98
N ALA A 52 2.92 -8.83 6.11
CA ALA A 52 1.52 -9.02 6.46
C ALA A 52 1.35 -10.06 7.58
N LYS A 53 2.10 -11.16 7.53
CA LYS A 53 2.11 -12.18 8.58
C LYS A 53 2.67 -11.64 9.90
N ALA A 54 3.77 -10.88 9.85
CA ALA A 54 4.34 -10.23 11.02
C ALA A 54 3.42 -9.14 11.62
N ALA A 55 2.66 -8.41 10.80
CA ALA A 55 1.64 -7.48 11.24
C ALA A 55 0.49 -8.19 11.96
N ALA A 56 -0.03 -9.28 11.39
CA ALA A 56 -1.10 -10.08 11.97
C ALA A 56 -0.70 -10.72 13.31
N LEU A 57 0.58 -11.03 13.49
CA LEU A 57 1.16 -11.57 14.72
C LEU A 57 1.55 -10.48 15.74
N GLY A 58 1.28 -9.20 15.46
CA GLY A 58 1.66 -8.08 16.34
C GLY A 58 3.17 -7.84 16.45
N MET A 59 3.98 -8.48 15.61
CA MET A 59 5.44 -8.39 15.62
C MET A 59 5.98 -7.13 14.92
N LEU A 60 5.12 -6.42 14.17
CA LEU A 60 5.48 -5.14 13.58
C LEU A 60 4.99 -4.01 14.48
N ALA A 61 5.93 -3.33 15.14
CA ALA A 61 5.69 -1.97 15.59
C ALA A 61 5.51 -1.10 14.34
N ALA A 62 4.32 -0.53 14.14
CA ALA A 62 4.13 0.48 13.11
C ALA A 62 4.79 1.78 13.62
N PRO A 63 5.92 2.24 13.07
CA PRO A 63 6.32 3.61 13.34
C PRO A 63 5.19 4.49 12.80
N LEU A 64 4.62 5.33 13.67
CA LEU A 64 3.74 6.42 13.26
C LEU A 64 4.39 7.08 12.05
N LYS A 65 3.72 7.05 10.89
CA LYS A 65 4.19 7.76 9.71
C LYS A 65 4.41 9.21 10.12
N VAL A 66 5.66 9.60 10.32
CA VAL A 66 6.00 10.99 10.54
C VAL A 66 5.56 11.70 9.27
N ALA A 67 4.56 12.57 9.41
CA ALA A 67 4.07 13.35 8.30
C ALA A 67 5.29 14.03 7.65
N LYS A 68 5.30 14.00 6.31
CA LYS A 68 6.21 14.67 5.39
C LYS A 68 6.81 15.93 6.02
N GLU A 69 8.13 16.09 5.94
CA GLU A 69 8.96 17.18 6.48
C GLU A 69 8.18 18.45 6.82
N PRO A 70 8.33 19.00 8.05
CA PRO A 70 7.60 20.20 8.44
C PRO A 70 7.92 21.32 7.45
N THR A 71 6.90 21.78 6.74
CA THR A 71 6.99 23.01 5.96
C THR A 71 7.47 24.12 6.89
N PRO A 72 8.52 24.89 6.53
CA PRO A 72 9.01 25.95 7.39
C PRO A 72 7.87 26.93 7.65
N VAL A 73 7.42 26.97 8.90
CA VAL A 73 6.33 27.84 9.34
C VAL A 73 6.89 29.26 9.30
N ARG A 74 6.50 30.02 8.26
CA ARG A 74 6.97 31.39 8.04
C ARG A 74 6.49 32.37 9.13
N ASP A 75 5.48 31.98 9.91
CA ASP A 75 4.91 32.78 10.99
C ASP A 75 4.46 31.86 12.15
N VAL A 76 5.34 31.73 13.14
CA VAL A 76 5.16 30.86 14.31
C VAL A 76 4.07 31.40 15.25
N GLU A 77 3.90 32.72 15.33
CA GLU A 77 2.89 33.35 16.19
C GLU A 77 1.49 33.14 15.65
N ALA A 78 1.28 33.31 14.35
CA ALA A 78 0.00 33.03 13.71
C ALA A 78 -0.38 31.54 13.80
N LEU A 79 0.60 30.64 13.69
CA LEU A 79 0.36 29.21 13.91
C LEU A 79 -0.03 28.92 15.36
N ARG A 80 0.71 29.49 16.33
CA ARG A 80 0.43 29.31 17.76
C ARG A 80 -0.97 29.81 18.12
N ALA A 81 -1.36 31.00 17.65
CA ALA A 81 -2.68 31.55 17.88
C ALA A 81 -3.78 30.62 17.31
N ARG A 82 -3.58 30.11 16.10
CA ARG A 82 -4.54 29.20 15.44
C ARG A 82 -4.69 27.87 16.17
N VAL A 83 -3.58 27.30 16.66
CA VAL A 83 -3.59 26.04 17.43
C VAL A 83 -4.25 26.24 18.79
N LEU A 84 -3.95 27.34 19.49
CA LEU A 84 -4.60 27.66 20.76
C LEU A 84 -6.10 27.88 20.60
N ASP A 85 -6.51 28.50 19.49
CA ASP A 85 -7.92 28.70 19.19
C ASP A 85 -8.62 27.40 18.80
N SER A 86 -7.99 26.54 17.98
CA SER A 86 -8.58 25.26 17.59
C SER A 86 -8.68 24.25 18.73
N MET A 87 -7.83 24.38 19.74
CA MET A 87 -7.85 23.54 20.95
C MET A 87 -8.67 24.16 22.09
N ARG A 88 -9.30 25.32 21.88
CA ARG A 88 -10.11 25.99 22.90
C ARG A 88 -11.35 25.13 23.20
N GLY A 89 -11.50 24.73 24.46
CA GLY A 89 -12.61 23.87 24.90
C GLY A 89 -12.36 22.35 24.76
N VAL A 90 -11.20 21.93 24.24
CA VAL A 90 -10.83 20.50 24.16
C VAL A 90 -10.34 19.96 25.51
N GLY A 91 -9.90 20.82 26.43
CA GLY A 91 -9.39 20.45 27.76
C GLY A 91 -10.31 19.49 28.55
N PRO A 92 -11.59 19.85 28.80
CA PRO A 92 -12.51 18.99 29.54
C PRO A 92 -12.75 17.62 28.89
N ILE A 93 -12.67 17.52 27.56
CA ILE A 93 -12.82 16.26 26.83
C ILE A 93 -11.59 15.37 27.07
N ILE A 94 -10.39 15.96 27.05
CA ILE A 94 -9.16 15.24 27.33
C ILE A 94 -9.12 14.80 28.80
N ASP A 95 -9.56 15.65 29.73
CA ASP A 95 -9.64 15.30 31.16
C ASP A 95 -10.60 14.13 31.39
N GLN A 96 -11.77 14.13 30.74
CA GLN A 96 -12.72 13.02 30.81
C GLN A 96 -12.13 11.71 30.26
N ILE A 97 -11.42 11.76 29.12
CA ILE A 97 -10.75 10.57 28.55
C ILE A 97 -9.72 10.00 29.53
N PHE A 98 -8.94 10.87 30.18
CA PHE A 98 -7.96 10.43 31.17
C PHE A 98 -8.58 9.88 32.45
N GLU A 99 -9.73 10.40 32.89
CA GLU A 99 -10.48 9.84 34.01
C GLU A 99 -11.04 8.45 33.66
N GLU A 100 -11.67 8.30 32.49
CA GLU A 100 -12.20 7.01 32.01
C GLU A 100 -11.10 5.94 31.87
N ASP A 101 -9.92 6.30 31.38
CA ASP A 101 -8.77 5.39 31.30
C ASP A 101 -8.20 5.03 32.68
N ARG A 102 -8.23 5.95 33.64
CA ARG A 102 -7.77 5.70 35.02
C ARG A 102 -8.68 4.71 35.73
N ASP A 103 -9.99 4.87 35.58
CA ASP A 103 -11.00 4.00 36.19
C ASP A 103 -10.98 2.58 35.60
N ARG A 104 -10.49 2.40 34.36
CA ARG A 104 -10.30 1.07 33.74
C ARG A 104 -9.07 0.31 34.23
N LEU A 105 -8.10 1.00 34.83
CA LEU A 105 -6.84 0.41 35.29
C LEU A 105 -6.84 0.05 36.79
N LEU A 106 -7.92 0.36 37.50
CA LEU A 106 -8.19 -0.02 38.90
C LEU A 106 -9.16 -1.21 38.95
#